data_AF-A0A8X6WSJ6-F1
#
_entry.id   AF-A0A8X6WSJ6-F1
#
_cell.length_a   1.000
_cell.length_b   1.000
_cell.length_c   1.000
_cell.angle_alpha   90.00
_cell.angle_beta   90.00
_cell.angle_gamma   90.00
#
_symmetry.space_group_name_H-M   'P 1'
#
loop_
_entity.id
_entity.type
_entity.pdbx_description
1 polymer ?
#
loop_
_entity_poly.entity_id
_entity_poly.type
_entity_poly.pdbx_seq_one_letter_code
_entity_poly.pdbx_strand_id
1 'polypeptide(L)'
;MSSLGSFASLESDNFTILQTTGLFLNNEGSGLYPLQSSCNHSCVPNAEATFPYNNFTLVMEAIKEIQPGEEIIVCYLDECNRNRSRHSRIKLLRENYLFSCTCPKCENQINDEDITSESDADGD
;
A
#
# COMPACT_ATOMS: atom_id res chain seq x y z
N MET A 1 10.84 -38.67 -6.44
CA MET A 1 9.38 -38.54 -6.38
C MET A 1 9.08 -37.05 -6.39
N SER A 2 8.58 -36.61 -7.53
CA SER A 2 8.27 -35.25 -7.92
C SER A 2 7.00 -34.73 -7.23
N SER A 3 7.04 -33.51 -6.72
CA SER A 3 5.85 -32.66 -6.70
C SER A 3 6.31 -31.25 -7.08
N LEU A 4 5.88 -30.86 -8.28
CA LEU A 4 6.00 -29.54 -8.88
C LEU A 4 4.95 -28.64 -8.21
N GLY A 5 5.40 -27.58 -7.54
CA GLY A 5 4.53 -26.47 -7.13
C GLY A 5 4.59 -25.39 -8.19
N SER A 6 3.45 -25.11 -8.80
CA SER A 6 3.27 -24.28 -10.00
C SER A 6 3.82 -22.86 -9.84
N PHE A 7 4.67 -22.43 -10.77
CA PHE A 7 4.91 -21.01 -11.04
C PHE A 7 3.60 -20.43 -11.61
N ALA A 8 2.91 -19.58 -10.86
CA ALA A 8 1.87 -18.76 -11.41
C ALA A 8 2.54 -17.54 -12.05
N SER A 9 2.71 -17.59 -13.38
CA SER A 9 2.98 -16.40 -14.17
C SER A 9 1.79 -15.45 -14.02
N LEU A 10 1.98 -14.32 -13.35
CA LEU A 10 1.02 -13.22 -13.34
C LEU A 10 1.23 -12.40 -14.62
N GLU A 11 0.82 -12.97 -15.75
CA GLU A 11 0.55 -12.24 -16.98
C GLU A 11 -0.89 -11.69 -16.91
N SER A 12 -1.13 -10.63 -16.15
CA SER A 12 -2.43 -9.91 -16.22
C SER A 12 -2.43 -8.46 -15.74
N ASP A 13 -1.40 -7.99 -15.02
CA ASP A 13 -1.54 -6.72 -14.29
C ASP A 13 -1.24 -5.47 -15.13
N ASN A 14 -0.99 -5.63 -16.43
CA ASN A 14 -0.66 -4.51 -17.33
C ASN A 14 -1.88 -3.84 -17.98
N PHE A 15 -3.08 -4.43 -17.88
CA PHE A 15 -4.25 -3.93 -18.64
C PHE A 15 -5.08 -2.85 -17.91
N THR A 16 -4.93 -2.70 -16.60
CA THR A 16 -5.75 -1.75 -15.81
C THR A 16 -5.06 -0.41 -15.51
N ILE A 17 -3.74 -0.32 -15.68
CA ILE A 17 -2.95 0.85 -15.23
C ILE A 17 -3.23 2.13 -16.07
N LEU A 18 -3.75 2.00 -17.30
CA LEU A 18 -3.87 3.12 -18.24
C LEU A 18 -5.22 3.84 -18.26
N GLN A 19 -6.29 3.31 -17.64
CA GLN A 19 -7.63 3.89 -17.82
C GLN A 19 -8.07 4.84 -16.69
N THR A 20 -7.34 4.90 -15.56
CA THR A 20 -7.76 5.67 -14.36
C THR A 20 -6.73 6.69 -13.88
N THR A 21 -5.65 6.95 -14.62
CA THR A 21 -4.82 8.13 -14.30
C THR A 21 -5.51 9.36 -14.88
N GLY A 22 -6.48 9.89 -14.15
CA GLY A 22 -6.99 11.24 -14.35
C GLY A 22 -5.80 12.18 -14.50
N LEU A 23 -5.89 13.08 -15.48
CA LEU A 23 -4.99 14.22 -15.65
C LEU A 23 -4.71 14.82 -14.27
N PHE A 24 -3.43 14.92 -13.87
CA PHE A 24 -2.88 15.43 -12.57
C PHE A 24 -2.26 14.42 -11.58
N LEU A 25 -1.71 13.29 -12.01
CA LEU A 25 -0.70 12.58 -11.20
C LEU A 25 0.58 12.45 -12.00
N ASN A 26 1.68 12.91 -11.40
CA ASN A 26 3.05 12.89 -11.91
C ASN A 26 3.58 11.45 -11.95
N ASN A 27 2.91 10.57 -12.71
CA ASN A 27 3.34 9.20 -12.88
C ASN A 27 4.32 9.13 -14.04
N GLU A 28 5.62 9.19 -13.73
CA GLU A 28 6.70 9.16 -14.72
C GLU A 28 7.00 7.74 -15.24
N GLY A 29 6.32 6.71 -14.72
CA GLY A 29 6.43 5.32 -15.17
C GLY A 29 6.12 4.29 -14.08
N SER A 30 6.21 3.01 -14.42
CA SER A 30 6.02 1.90 -13.47
C SER A 30 7.25 1.00 -13.44
N GLY A 31 7.57 0.45 -12.26
CA GLY A 31 8.74 -0.39 -12.05
C GLY A 31 8.50 -1.43 -10.97
N LEU A 32 9.25 -2.54 -11.05
CA LEU A 32 9.20 -3.62 -10.05
C LEU A 32 10.41 -3.50 -9.13
N TYR A 33 10.16 -3.41 -7.82
CA TYR A 33 11.19 -3.25 -6.79
C TYR A 33 11.11 -4.36 -5.74
N PRO A 34 11.61 -5.58 -6.04
CA PRO A 34 11.37 -6.77 -5.21
C PRO A 34 11.78 -6.62 -3.74
N LEU A 35 12.86 -5.88 -3.47
CA LEU A 35 13.31 -5.61 -2.11
C LEU A 35 12.32 -4.72 -1.35
N GLN A 36 11.85 -3.64 -1.97
CA GLN A 36 10.85 -2.78 -1.35
C GLN A 36 9.51 -3.50 -1.19
N SER A 37 9.13 -4.33 -2.17
CA SER A 37 7.89 -5.12 -2.14
C SER A 37 7.87 -6.20 -1.06
N SER A 38 9.02 -6.50 -0.45
CA SER A 38 9.09 -7.41 0.71
C SER A 38 8.68 -6.75 2.04
N CYS A 39 8.60 -5.42 2.09
CA CYS A 39 8.21 -4.69 3.30
C CYS A 39 6.69 -4.74 3.49
N ASN A 40 6.24 -5.11 4.69
CA ASN A 40 4.83 -5.16 5.04
C ASN A 40 4.20 -3.79 5.26
N HIS A 41 2.87 -3.77 5.39
CA HIS A 41 2.07 -2.56 5.59
C HIS A 41 1.84 -2.20 7.06
N SER A 42 1.92 -0.90 7.38
CA SER A 42 1.29 -0.30 8.55
C SER A 42 0.80 1.11 8.22
N CYS A 43 -0.35 1.51 8.78
CA CYS A 43 -0.81 2.90 8.68
C CYS A 43 0.06 3.86 9.54
N VAL A 44 0.99 3.32 10.32
CA VAL A 44 2.01 4.04 11.11
C VAL A 44 3.40 3.46 10.81
N PRO A 45 3.92 3.62 9.60
CA PRO A 45 5.19 3.03 9.17
C PRO A 45 6.39 3.57 9.96
N ASN A 46 7.53 2.90 9.83
CA ASN A 46 8.85 3.34 10.30
C ASN A 46 9.82 3.64 9.14
N ALA A 47 9.46 3.30 7.90
CA ALA A 47 10.20 3.67 6.70
C ALA A 47 9.26 4.12 5.56
N GLU A 48 9.80 4.86 4.60
CA GLU A 48 9.12 5.29 3.38
C GLU A 48 10.00 5.10 2.14
N ALA A 49 9.36 4.98 0.97
CA ALA A 49 10.04 4.86 -0.31
C ALA A 49 10.08 6.23 -1.01
N THR A 50 11.26 6.68 -1.43
CA THR A 50 11.48 7.97 -2.08
C THR A 50 12.28 7.83 -3.37
N PHE A 51 12.19 8.83 -4.25
CA PHE A 51 12.96 8.93 -5.50
C PHE A 51 13.79 10.22 -5.51
N PRO A 52 14.81 10.35 -4.66
CA PRO A 52 15.51 11.62 -4.43
C PRO A 52 16.38 12.07 -5.62
N TYR A 53 16.71 11.18 -6.55
CA TYR A 53 17.69 11.43 -7.62
C TYR A 53 17.06 11.74 -8.99
N ASN A 54 15.75 11.99 -9.04
CA ASN A 54 15.02 12.24 -10.28
C ASN A 54 15.31 11.19 -11.38
N ASN A 55 15.39 9.93 -10.95
CA ASN A 55 15.66 8.75 -11.76
C ASN A 55 14.91 7.54 -11.18
N PHE A 56 15.05 6.37 -11.78
CA PHE A 56 14.35 5.14 -11.35
C PHE A 56 14.97 4.43 -10.13
N THR A 57 15.78 5.13 -9.34
CA THR A 57 16.38 4.57 -8.12
C THR A 57 15.46 4.84 -6.93
N LEU A 58 14.82 3.79 -6.44
CA LEU A 58 14.05 3.83 -5.20
C LEU A 58 14.99 3.77 -4.00
N VAL A 59 14.81 4.72 -3.08
CA VAL A 59 15.51 4.76 -1.78
C VAL A 59 14.51 4.45 -0.68
N MET A 60 14.86 3.52 0.21
CA MET A 60 14.12 3.27 1.44
C MET A 60 14.73 4.11 2.55
N GLU A 61 13.95 5.05 3.09
CA GLU A 61 14.38 5.98 4.13
C GLU A 61 13.65 5.68 5.44
N ALA A 62 14.39 5.64 6.55
CA ALA A 62 13.80 5.47 7.88
C ALA A 62 13.24 6.82 8.36
N ILE A 63 11.96 6.85 8.71
CA ILE A 63 11.27 8.03 9.26
C ILE A 63 11.16 8.00 10.78
N LYS A 64 11.61 6.91 11.39
CA LYS A 64 11.70 6.67 12.83
C LYS A 64 12.97 5.88 13.13
N GLU A 65 13.40 5.88 14.39
CA GLU A 65 14.45 4.97 14.83
C GLU A 65 13.96 3.51 14.71
N ILE A 66 14.78 2.65 14.11
CA ILE A 66 14.50 1.23 13.90
C ILE A 66 15.55 0.42 14.66
N GLN A 67 15.11 -0.36 15.64
CA GLN A 67 16.03 -1.14 16.47
C GLN A 67 16.47 -2.44 15.76
N PRO A 68 17.62 -3.03 16.13
CA PRO A 68 18.03 -4.33 15.59
C PRO A 68 16.96 -5.41 15.83
N GLY A 69 16.53 -6.05 14.75
CA GLY A 69 15.47 -7.07 14.79
C GLY A 69 14.05 -6.52 14.68
N GLU A 70 13.87 -5.20 14.64
CA GLU A 70 12.59 -4.58 14.31
C GLU A 70 12.30 -4.71 12.82
N GLU A 71 11.04 -4.97 12.48
CA GLU A 71 10.59 -5.10 11.10
C GLU A 71 10.56 -3.73 10.41
N ILE A 72 11.00 -3.68 9.15
CA ILE A 72 10.86 -2.49 8.31
C ILE A 72 9.46 -2.51 7.68
N ILE A 73 8.65 -1.51 8.02
CA ILE A 73 7.23 -1.43 7.64
C ILE A 73 6.96 -0.11 6.93
N VAL A 74 6.26 -0.19 5.80
CA VAL A 74 5.90 0.95 4.95
C VAL A 74 4.39 1.16 4.92
N CYS A 75 3.92 2.29 4.37
CA CYS A 75 2.51 2.52 4.11
C CYS A 75 2.22 2.33 2.62
N TYR A 76 1.25 1.48 2.31
CA TYR A 76 0.80 1.22 0.93
C TYR A 76 -0.26 2.23 0.45
N LEU A 77 -0.75 3.05 1.37
CA LEU A 77 -1.76 4.07 1.10
C LEU A 77 -1.06 5.42 0.95
N ASP A 78 -1.55 6.23 0.01
CA ASP A 78 -1.18 7.65 -0.05
C ASP A 78 -1.67 8.40 1.20
N GLU A 79 -1.21 9.64 1.35
CA GLU A 79 -1.52 10.48 2.51
C GLU A 79 -3.03 10.72 2.70
N CYS A 80 -3.76 10.92 1.60
CA CYS A 80 -5.21 11.16 1.63
C CYS A 80 -5.94 9.93 2.19
N ASN A 81 -5.67 8.75 1.63
CA ASN A 81 -6.27 7.48 2.03
C ASN A 81 -5.84 7.07 3.44
N ARG A 82 -4.58 7.30 3.81
CA ARG A 82 -4.04 7.03 5.15
C ARG A 82 -4.76 7.81 6.25
N ASN A 83 -5.31 8.98 5.93
CA ASN A 83 -6.02 9.86 6.86
C ASN A 83 -7.55 9.63 6.90
N ARG A 84 -8.10 8.78 6.02
CA ARG A 84 -9.51 8.37 6.07
C ARG A 84 -9.83 7.48 7.28
N SER A 85 -11.12 7.18 7.48
CA SER A 85 -11.62 6.30 8.53
C SER A 85 -10.96 4.91 8.49
N ARG A 86 -11.02 4.19 9.61
CA ARG A 86 -10.52 2.82 9.71
C ARG A 86 -11.16 1.92 8.65
N HIS A 87 -12.47 2.03 8.47
CA HIS A 87 -13.22 1.27 7.47
C HIS A 87 -12.71 1.51 6.06
N SER A 88 -12.59 2.77 5.61
CA SER A 88 -12.13 3.08 4.26
C SER A 88 -10.73 2.52 3.99
N ARG A 89 -9.81 2.63 4.96
CA ARG A 89 -8.46 2.06 4.82
C ARG A 89 -8.49 0.54 4.72
N ILE A 90 -9.29 -0.14 5.54
CA ILE A 90 -9.41 -1.60 5.51
C ILE A 90 -10.09 -2.07 4.23
N LYS A 91 -11.15 -1.39 3.75
CA LYS A 91 -11.82 -1.67 2.47
C LYS A 91 -10.80 -1.65 1.34
N LEU A 92 -10.05 -0.55 1.22
CA LEU A 92 -9.04 -0.37 0.18
C LEU A 92 -7.91 -1.41 0.26
N LEU A 93 -7.43 -1.74 1.46
CA LEU A 93 -6.38 -2.76 1.64
C LEU A 93 -6.89 -4.18 1.33
N ARG A 94 -8.14 -4.49 1.65
CA ARG A 94 -8.75 -5.77 1.30
C ARG A 94 -8.93 -5.91 -0.21
N GLU A 95 -9.40 -4.87 -0.88
CA GLU A 95 -9.66 -4.88 -2.32
C GLU A 95 -8.36 -4.99 -3.14
N ASN A 96 -7.30 -4.29 -2.75
CA ASN A 96 -6.06 -4.24 -3.53
C ASN A 96 -4.98 -5.24 -3.08
N TYR A 97 -4.94 -5.59 -1.79
CA TYR A 97 -3.85 -6.37 -1.20
C TYR A 97 -4.33 -7.61 -0.43
N LEU A 98 -5.65 -7.86 -0.40
CA LEU A 98 -6.26 -9.08 0.14
C LEU A 98 -5.97 -9.36 1.62
N PHE A 99 -5.71 -8.30 2.42
CA PHE A 99 -5.52 -8.44 3.88
C PHE A 99 -6.28 -7.36 4.67
N SER A 100 -6.44 -7.58 5.97
CA SER A 100 -6.99 -6.60 6.92
C SER A 100 -5.89 -6.08 7.82
N CYS A 101 -5.65 -4.76 7.82
CA CYS A 101 -4.62 -4.16 8.65
C CYS A 101 -4.99 -4.17 10.14
N THR A 102 -4.08 -4.67 10.97
CA THR A 102 -4.17 -4.72 12.44
C THR A 102 -3.09 -3.87 13.12
N CYS A 103 -2.58 -2.84 12.44
CA CYS A 103 -1.58 -1.95 13.03
C CYS A 103 -2.16 -1.16 14.22
N PRO A 104 -1.32 -0.56 15.09
CA PRO A 104 -1.78 0.19 16.26
C PRO A 104 -2.80 1.29 15.95
N LYS A 105 -2.66 1.99 14.81
CA LYS A 105 -3.65 2.99 14.36
C LYS A 105 -5.00 2.35 14.06
N CYS A 106 -5.02 1.19 13.42
CA CYS A 106 -6.27 0.48 13.13
C CYS A 106 -6.88 -0.14 14.38
N GLU A 107 -6.08 -0.58 15.34
CA GLU A 107 -6.58 -1.12 16.61
C GLU A 107 -7.20 -0.04 17.50
N ASN A 108 -6.55 1.12 17.62
CA ASN A 108 -7.05 2.24 18.41
C ASN A 108 -8.37 2.80 17.88
N GLN A 109 -8.68 2.60 16.60
CA GLN A 109 -9.87 3.11 15.92
C GLN A 109 -10.96 2.04 15.72
N ILE A 110 -10.87 0.87 16.38
CA ILE A 110 -11.84 -0.23 16.20
C ILE A 110 -13.28 0.21 16.53
N ASN A 111 -13.44 1.09 17.52
CA ASN A 111 -14.75 1.56 18.00
C ASN A 111 -15.14 2.94 17.46
N ASP A 112 -14.35 3.51 16.56
CA ASP A 112 -14.69 4.80 15.94
C ASP A 112 -15.90 4.60 15.03
N GLU A 113 -16.79 5.60 15.00
CA GLU A 113 -17.90 5.59 14.05
C GLU A 113 -17.35 5.64 12.62
N ASP A 114 -17.93 4.81 11.74
CA ASP A 114 -17.59 4.78 10.32
C ASP A 114 -18.20 6.00 9.62
N ILE A 115 -17.64 7.18 9.89
CA ILE A 115 -18.03 8.42 9.22
C ILE A 115 -17.29 8.48 7.89
N THR A 116 -17.95 8.00 6.84
CA THR A 116 -17.55 8.22 5.45
C THR A 116 -18.47 9.28 4.85
N SER A 117 -17.92 10.30 4.20
CA SER A 117 -18.74 11.23 3.42
C SER A 117 -19.54 10.44 2.37
N GLU A 118 -20.82 10.77 2.21
CA GLU A 118 -21.80 10.06 1.35
C GLU A 118 -21.43 9.96 -0.14
N SER A 119 -20.26 10.45 -0.56
CA SER A 119 -19.75 10.36 -1.94
C SER A 119 -19.18 8.99 -2.32
N ASP A 120 -18.95 8.10 -1.35
CA ASP A 120 -18.34 6.77 -1.59
C ASP A 120 -19.39 5.63 -1.55
N ALA A 121 -20.68 5.97 -1.58
CA ALA A 121 -21.77 5.01 -1.72
C ALA A 121 -21.75 4.43 -3.14
N ASP A 122 -21.53 3.12 -3.21
CA ASP A 122 -21.34 2.33 -4.41
C ASP A 122 -22.41 2.63 -5.49
N GLY A 123 -21.96 2.98 -6.70
CA GLY A 123 -22.79 3.00 -7.89
C GLY A 123 -22.99 1.57 -8.40
N ASP A 124 -24.24 1.13 -8.40
CA ASP A 124 -24.76 -0.11 -9.01
C ASP A 124 -24.54 -0.15 -10.53
#